data_AF-A0A4Q4X399-F1
#
_entry.id   AF-A0A4Q4X399-F1
#
_cell.length_a   1.000
_cell.length_b   1.000
_cell.length_c   1.000
_cell.angle_alpha   90.00
_cell.angle_beta   90.00
_cell.angle_gamma   90.00
#
_symmetry.space_group_name_H-M   'P 1'
#
loop_
_entity.id
_entity.type
_entity.pdbx_description
1 polymer ?
#
loop_
_entity_poly.entity_id
_entity_poly.type
_entity_poly.pdbx_seq_one_letter_code
_entity_poly.pdbx_strand_id
1 'polypeptide(L)'
;MGNTDMRCNSGASSGITLSTPTLTGAAGFDVGFGIDETFGHPGPQQVYLSRAPAGVTTMDYDGSGGWARVYAAGTLANPSCVEPEDLSWAVRRKHSFLLTLPPEMPPGKYLLRGRGAGVACGA
;
A
#
# COMPACT_ATOMS: atom_id res chain seq x y z
N MET A 1 6.52 -16.01 -3.69
CA MET A 1 5.21 -15.46 -4.09
C MET A 1 4.86 -16.07 -5.44
N GLY A 2 3.90 -17.00 -5.51
CA GLY A 2 3.62 -17.77 -6.73
C GLY A 2 2.58 -17.16 -7.67
N ASN A 3 1.83 -16.15 -7.24
CA ASN A 3 0.86 -15.43 -8.06
C ASN A 3 1.31 -13.97 -8.27
N THR A 4 1.41 -13.55 -9.54
CA THR A 4 1.76 -12.18 -9.96
C THR A 4 0.66 -11.16 -9.68
N ASP A 5 -0.61 -11.58 -9.57
CA ASP A 5 -1.73 -10.72 -9.16
C ASP A 5 -1.47 -10.12 -7.77
N MET A 6 -0.70 -10.81 -6.93
CA MET A 6 -0.32 -10.31 -5.63
C MET A 6 0.74 -9.22 -5.68
N ARG A 7 1.16 -8.72 -6.84
CA ARG A 7 2.03 -7.52 -6.95
C ARG A 7 1.17 -6.26 -7.03
N CYS A 8 0.34 -6.15 -8.07
CA CYS A 8 -0.43 -4.94 -8.39
C CYS A 8 -1.93 -5.21 -8.65
N ASN A 9 -2.46 -6.32 -8.13
CA ASN A 9 -3.81 -6.84 -8.38
C ASN A 9 -3.99 -7.49 -9.76
N SER A 10 -5.08 -8.25 -9.89
CA SER A 10 -5.49 -8.87 -11.15
C SER A 10 -5.74 -7.80 -12.24
N GLY A 11 -5.34 -8.10 -13.47
CA GLY A 11 -5.47 -7.18 -14.61
C GLY A 11 -4.43 -6.06 -14.66
N ALA A 12 -3.50 -6.01 -13.71
CA ALA A 12 -2.37 -5.10 -13.80
C ALA A 12 -1.46 -5.44 -15.00
N SER A 13 -0.91 -4.40 -15.61
CA SER A 13 0.08 -4.50 -16.70
C SER A 13 1.15 -3.43 -16.50
N SER A 14 2.10 -3.34 -17.43
CA SER A 14 3.11 -2.29 -17.44
C SER A 14 2.48 -0.89 -17.56
N GLY A 15 3.19 0.11 -17.05
CA GLY A 15 2.74 1.51 -17.15
C GLY A 15 2.63 2.00 -18.60
N ILE A 16 3.34 1.37 -19.53
CA ILE A 16 3.17 1.61 -20.97
C ILE A 16 1.78 1.18 -21.43
N THR A 17 1.38 -0.05 -21.15
CA THR A 17 0.09 -0.60 -21.61
C THR A 17 -1.09 0.18 -21.02
N LEU A 18 -0.96 0.63 -19.77
CA LEU A 18 -2.02 1.35 -19.06
C LEU A 18 -1.88 2.89 -19.12
N SER A 19 -0.88 3.41 -19.84
CA SER A 19 -0.56 4.86 -19.89
C SER A 19 -0.54 5.53 -18.50
N THR A 20 0.08 4.85 -17.53
CA THR A 20 0.01 5.25 -16.11
C THR A 20 0.93 6.44 -15.82
N PRO A 21 0.42 7.54 -15.23
CA PRO A 21 1.26 8.67 -14.85
C PRO A 21 2.18 8.31 -13.67
N THR A 22 3.29 9.05 -13.55
CA THR A 22 4.25 8.89 -12.44
C THR A 22 4.20 10.09 -11.51
N LEU A 23 4.18 9.84 -10.21
CA LEU A 23 4.32 10.88 -9.20
C LEU A 23 5.79 11.12 -8.91
N THR A 24 6.22 12.39 -8.95
CA THR A 24 7.58 12.78 -8.53
C THR A 24 7.49 13.41 -7.14
N GLY A 25 8.31 12.91 -6.21
CA GLY A 25 8.38 13.40 -4.84
C GLY A 25 9.76 13.13 -4.24
N ALA A 26 10.07 13.84 -3.15
CA ALA A 26 11.29 13.61 -2.38
C ALA A 26 11.05 12.59 -1.26
N ALA A 27 12.12 11.92 -0.84
CA ALA A 27 12.10 11.12 0.38
C ALA A 27 11.72 12.01 1.58
N GLY A 28 11.00 11.45 2.56
CA GLY A 28 10.50 12.20 3.72
C GLY A 28 9.21 12.99 3.49
N PHE A 29 8.62 13.00 2.28
CA PHE A 29 7.30 13.60 2.04
C PHE A 29 6.18 12.59 2.22
N ASP A 30 4.98 13.13 2.50
CA ASP A 30 3.77 12.34 2.62
C ASP A 30 3.22 11.96 1.24
N VAL A 31 2.87 10.69 1.10
CA VAL A 31 2.09 10.13 -0.02
C VAL A 31 0.90 9.38 0.55
N GLY A 32 -0.14 9.16 -0.24
CA GLY A 32 -1.33 8.46 0.23
C GLY A 32 -2.07 7.69 -0.84
N PHE A 33 -3.01 6.89 -0.36
CA PHE A 33 -3.97 6.18 -1.21
C PHE A 33 -5.37 6.69 -0.90
N GLY A 34 -6.12 7.02 -1.95
CA GLY A 34 -7.56 7.18 -1.89
C GLY A 34 -8.26 5.82 -1.96
N ILE A 35 -9.41 5.73 -1.31
CA ILE A 35 -10.26 4.55 -1.26
C ILE A 35 -11.64 5.04 -1.72
N ASP A 36 -12.11 4.47 -2.83
CA ASP A 36 -13.29 4.98 -3.55
C ASP A 36 -14.55 4.94 -2.68
N GLU A 37 -14.90 3.76 -2.15
CA GLU A 37 -16.03 3.61 -1.24
C GLU A 37 -15.61 3.82 0.20
N THR A 38 -15.10 2.80 0.89
CA THR A 38 -14.67 2.86 2.30
C THR A 38 -13.83 1.62 2.59
N PHE A 39 -12.81 1.71 3.43
CA PHE A 39 -12.12 0.52 3.95
C PHE A 39 -13.03 -0.24 4.94
N GLY A 40 -13.92 -1.07 4.39
CA GLY A 40 -15.00 -1.72 5.12
C GLY A 40 -14.57 -3.00 5.85
N HIS A 41 -13.65 -3.77 5.27
CA HIS A 41 -13.19 -5.02 5.87
C HIS A 41 -12.20 -4.75 7.01
N PRO A 42 -12.38 -5.39 8.19
CA PRO A 42 -11.41 -5.31 9.26
C PRO A 42 -10.09 -5.98 8.84
N GLY A 43 -8.97 -5.37 9.18
CA GLY A 43 -7.66 -5.93 8.86
C GLY A 43 -6.53 -4.92 8.75
N PRO A 44 -5.27 -5.40 8.70
CA PRO A 44 -4.13 -4.52 8.61
C PRO A 44 -4.02 -3.89 7.22
N GLN A 45 -3.49 -2.67 7.21
CA GLN A 45 -3.10 -1.96 6.00
C GLN A 45 -1.58 -1.85 5.94
N GLN A 46 -1.02 -2.17 4.78
CA GLN A 46 0.43 -2.19 4.57
C GLN A 46 0.77 -1.46 3.28
N VAL A 47 1.92 -0.78 3.26
CA VAL A 47 2.47 -0.22 2.01
C VAL A 47 3.89 -0.72 1.81
N TYR A 48 4.19 -1.04 0.55
CA TYR A 48 5.48 -1.57 0.13
C TYR A 48 6.07 -0.72 -0.99
N LEU A 49 7.40 -0.62 -0.99
CA LEU A 49 8.19 -0.04 -2.08
C LEU A 49 8.99 -1.13 -2.78
N SER A 50 9.08 -1.01 -4.10
CA SER A 50 9.99 -1.80 -4.91
C SER A 50 10.77 -0.90 -5.86
N ARG A 51 12.10 -0.95 -5.77
CA ARG A 51 12.99 -0.16 -6.62
C ARG A 51 13.07 -0.80 -8.00
N ALA A 52 12.91 0.00 -9.05
CA ALA A 52 13.17 -0.46 -10.41
C ALA A 52 14.67 -0.77 -10.58
N PRO A 53 15.03 -1.84 -11.32
CA PRO A 53 16.42 -2.11 -11.67
C PRO A 53 17.08 -0.95 -12.41
N ALA A 54 18.41 -0.87 -12.36
CA ALA A 54 19.17 0.17 -13.06
C ALA A 54 18.86 0.14 -14.57
N GLY A 55 18.59 1.31 -15.16
CA GLY A 55 18.24 1.44 -16.57
C GLY A 55 16.78 1.10 -16.92
N VAL A 56 15.97 0.64 -15.96
CA VAL A 56 14.54 0.32 -16.18
C VAL A 56 13.69 1.51 -15.72
N THR A 57 12.76 1.93 -16.59
CA THR A 57 11.80 2.98 -16.23
C THR A 57 10.69 2.42 -15.33
N THR A 58 9.96 3.28 -14.62
CA THR A 58 8.73 2.83 -13.92
C THR A 58 7.67 2.31 -14.87
N MET A 59 7.69 2.71 -16.15
CA MET A 59 6.73 2.27 -17.15
C MET A 59 6.98 0.84 -17.60
N ASP A 60 8.25 0.42 -17.61
CA ASP A 60 8.70 -0.92 -18.03
C ASP A 60 8.80 -1.91 -16.86
N TYR A 61 8.74 -1.44 -15.62
CA TYR A 61 8.98 -2.27 -14.45
C TYR A 61 7.71 -3.03 -14.02
N ASP A 62 7.79 -4.36 -14.02
CA ASP A 62 6.70 -5.30 -13.68
C ASP A 62 6.61 -5.65 -12.18
N GLY A 63 7.45 -5.05 -11.34
CA GLY A 63 7.50 -5.34 -9.90
C GLY A 63 8.15 -6.68 -9.54
N SER A 64 8.94 -7.29 -10.41
CA SER A 64 9.65 -8.56 -10.17
C SER A 64 10.83 -8.47 -9.18
N GLY A 65 11.27 -7.27 -8.82
CA GLY A 65 12.34 -7.05 -7.86
C GLY A 65 11.92 -7.21 -6.40
N GLY A 66 12.84 -6.84 -5.50
CA GLY A 66 12.61 -6.89 -4.05
C GLY A 66 11.56 -5.87 -3.59
N TRP A 67 10.80 -6.24 -2.55
CA TRP A 67 9.79 -5.39 -1.93
C TRP A 67 10.12 -5.15 -0.46
N ALA A 68 10.18 -3.89 -0.04
CA ALA A 68 10.36 -3.49 1.35
C ALA A 68 9.05 -2.88 1.89
N ARG A 69 8.62 -3.32 3.08
CA ARG A 69 7.46 -2.72 3.76
C ARG A 69 7.88 -1.40 4.39
N VAL A 70 7.15 -0.32 4.09
CA VAL A 70 7.43 1.04 4.59
C VAL A 70 6.33 1.61 5.46
N TYR A 71 5.16 0.95 5.49
CA TYR A 71 4.05 1.33 6.35
C TYR A 71 3.30 0.08 6.81
N ALA A 72 2.86 0.08 8.06
CA ALA A 72 1.97 -0.94 8.62
C ALA A 72 1.04 -0.28 9.65
N ALA A 73 -0.26 -0.31 9.37
CA ALA A 73 -1.32 0.04 10.29
C ALA A 73 -2.05 -1.23 10.73
N GLY A 74 -2.06 -1.47 12.04
CA GLY A 74 -2.71 -2.61 12.67
C GLY A 74 -3.92 -2.18 13.48
N THR A 75 -4.03 -2.73 14.70
CA THR A 75 -5.07 -2.35 15.66
C THR A 75 -4.65 -1.16 16.51
N LEU A 76 -5.64 -0.37 16.91
CA LEU A 76 -5.58 0.66 17.93
C LEU A 76 -6.30 0.12 19.16
N ALA A 77 -5.77 0.39 20.35
CA ALA A 77 -6.50 0.16 21.59
C ALA A 77 -7.79 0.99 21.56
N ASN A 78 -8.93 0.37 21.84
CA ASN A 78 -10.21 1.06 21.93
C ASN A 78 -10.50 1.40 23.40
N PRO A 79 -10.45 2.67 23.84
CA PRO A 79 -10.80 3.04 25.21
C PRO A 79 -12.33 3.14 25.45
N SER A 80 -13.17 2.90 24.44
CA SER A 80 -14.61 3.17 24.51
C SER A 80 -15.43 1.90 24.76
N CYS A 81 -16.22 1.91 25.85
CA CYS A 81 -17.18 0.86 26.24
C CYS A 81 -18.38 0.71 25.29
N VAL A 82 -18.35 1.33 24.10
CA VAL A 82 -19.50 1.48 23.19
C VAL A 82 -19.43 0.49 22.01
N GLU A 83 -18.30 -0.17 21.78
CA GLU A 83 -18.16 -1.23 20.78
C GLU A 83 -17.70 -2.53 21.47
N PRO A 84 -18.20 -3.72 21.06
CA PRO A 84 -17.88 -5.01 21.69
C PRO A 84 -16.43 -5.48 21.44
N GLU A 85 -15.61 -4.68 20.76
CA GLU A 85 -14.25 -5.03 20.36
C GLU A 85 -13.24 -4.16 21.14
N ASP A 86 -12.42 -4.78 22.01
CA ASP A 86 -11.31 -4.13 22.76
C ASP A 86 -10.22 -3.54 21.84
N LEU A 87 -10.31 -3.81 20.54
CA LEU A 87 -9.39 -3.41 19.49
C LEU A 87 -10.16 -2.86 18.28
N SER A 88 -9.71 -1.74 17.72
CA SER A 88 -10.23 -1.20 16.46
C SER A 88 -9.15 -1.20 15.38
N TRP A 89 -9.48 -1.39 14.10
CA TRP A 89 -8.50 -1.33 13.02
C TRP A 89 -8.24 0.11 12.60
N ALA A 90 -6.97 0.52 12.54
CA ALA A 90 -6.57 1.93 12.38
C ALA A 90 -7.11 2.61 11.10
N VAL A 91 -7.30 1.84 10.02
CA VAL A 91 -7.83 2.35 8.75
C VAL A 91 -9.30 1.99 8.51
N ARG A 92 -9.99 1.34 9.46
CA ARG A 92 -11.40 0.95 9.30
C ARG A 92 -12.27 2.19 9.13
N ARG A 93 -13.22 2.10 8.19
CA ARG A 93 -14.13 3.20 7.83
C ARG A 93 -13.41 4.48 7.34
N LYS A 94 -12.16 4.37 6.87
CA LYS A 94 -11.44 5.48 6.23
C LYS A 94 -11.62 5.44 4.71
N HIS A 95 -11.55 6.62 4.11
CA HIS A 95 -11.55 6.83 2.65
C HIS A 95 -10.14 7.13 2.11
N SER A 96 -9.16 7.30 2.99
CA SER A 96 -7.78 7.50 2.62
C SER A 96 -6.86 7.24 3.80
N PHE A 97 -5.58 7.07 3.50
CA PHE A 97 -4.52 7.09 4.50
C PHE A 97 -3.25 7.68 3.88
N LEU A 98 -2.45 8.33 4.72
CA LEU A 98 -1.16 8.91 4.38
C LEU A 98 -0.04 8.08 5.01
N LEU A 99 1.12 8.10 4.38
CA LEU A 99 2.39 7.65 4.94
C LEU A 99 3.49 8.62 4.54
N THR A 100 4.45 8.82 5.45
CA THR A 100 5.70 9.51 5.13
C THR A 100 6.68 8.52 4.52
N LEU A 101 7.24 8.85 3.35
CA LEU A 101 8.26 8.00 2.73
C LEU A 101 9.55 8.01 3.57
N PRO A 102 10.26 6.87 3.72
CA PRO A 102 11.51 6.83 4.47
C PRO A 102 12.53 7.84 3.93
N PRO A 103 13.05 8.78 4.75
CA PRO A 103 13.96 9.83 4.30
C PRO A 103 15.30 9.27 3.80
N GLU A 104 15.72 8.11 4.28
CA GLU A 104 16.96 7.41 3.90
C GLU A 104 16.87 6.64 2.58
N MET A 105 15.70 6.63 1.92
CA MET A 105 15.53 5.96 0.64
C MET A 105 16.44 6.55 -0.44
N PRO A 106 17.21 5.73 -1.17
CA PRO A 106 18.02 6.21 -2.28
C PRO A 106 17.16 6.85 -3.37
N PRO A 107 17.63 7.94 -4.03
CA PRO A 107 16.95 8.47 -5.21
C PRO A 107 16.77 7.38 -6.28
N GLY A 108 15.60 7.36 -6.92
CA GLY A 108 15.30 6.37 -7.94
C GLY A 108 13.85 6.29 -8.36
N LYS A 109 13.58 5.26 -9.14
CA LYS A 109 12.26 4.90 -9.66
C LYS A 109 11.70 3.76 -8.83
N TYR A 110 10.47 3.89 -8.37
CA TYR A 110 9.86 2.93 -7.45
C TYR A 110 8.41 2.63 -7.86
N LEU A 111 7.98 1.40 -7.60
CA LEU A 111 6.56 1.06 -7.47
C LEU A 111 6.17 1.17 -6.00
N LEU A 112 5.01 1.77 -5.74
CA LEU A 112 4.38 1.87 -4.43
C LEU A 112 3.10 1.03 -4.42
N ARG A 113 2.98 0.11 -3.47
CA ARG A 113 1.84 -0.81 -3.39
C ARG A 113 1.15 -0.71 -2.05
N GLY A 114 -0.14 -0.35 -2.05
CA GLY A 114 -1.05 -0.51 -0.92
C GLY A 114 -1.64 -1.93 -0.88
N ARG A 115 -1.69 -2.54 0.32
CA ARG A 115 -2.32 -3.84 0.56
C ARG A 115 -3.16 -3.79 1.84
N GLY A 116 -4.46 -3.97 1.69
CA GLY A 116 -5.37 -4.34 2.78
C GLY A 116 -5.51 -5.85 2.84
N ALA A 117 -5.47 -6.43 4.04
CA ALA A 117 -5.77 -7.85 4.23
C ALA A 117 -6.99 -8.00 5.13
N GLY A 118 -8.15 -8.29 4.53
CA GLY A 118 -9.37 -8.56 5.30
C GLY A 118 -9.21 -9.80 6.16
N VAL A 119 -9.54 -9.69 7.44
CA VAL A 119 -9.70 -10.84 8.35
C VAL A 119 -11.19 -10.98 8.65
N ALA A 120 -11.78 -12.12 8.32
CA ALA A 120 -13.12 -12.44 8.79
C ALA A 120 -12.98 -13.06 10.18
N CYS A 121 -13.72 -12.57 11.18
CA CYS A 121 -14.08 -13.42 12.31
C CYS A 121 -15.01 -14.50 11.76
N GLY A 122 -14.58 -15.76 11.85
CA GLY A 122 -15.44 -16.88 11.48
C GLY A 122 -16.75 -16.80 12.27
N ALA A 123 -17.87 -16.97 11.55
CA ALA A 123 -19.16 -17.25 12.15
C ALA A 123 -19.16 -18.65 12.78
#